data_AF-A0A6N8V889-F1
#
_entry.id   AF-A0A6N8V889-F1
#
_cell.length_a   1.000
_cell.length_b   1.000
_cell.length_c   1.000
_cell.angle_alpha   90.00
_cell.angle_beta   90.00
_cell.angle_gamma   90.00
#
_symmetry.space_group_name_H-M   'P 1'
#
loop_
_entity.id
_entity.type
_entity.pdbx_description
1 polymer ?
#
loop_
_entity_poly.entity_id
_entity_poly.type
_entity_poly.pdbx_seq_one_letter_code
_entity_poly.pdbx_strand_id
1 'polypeptide(L)'
;MTTNVRCGPLSGQRQSRSITALRFFPPSPARLATVSAGLIAFGIGACDNPQPPAACGPLPRVTVNTGEATVVSACFNDPNGDVLTYSATSSNLGVATASAAGATITVTALSPGNTTVTVTATDPEGLKGQQVFQVTVPNRPPLVRGIIPDQTIIAGQNALVNLSRYFTEPDGQKLSYSAAAADPGVAGVSVTSSALTIAAVGKGATNVTVTAIDTGGLTAQHLFQVTVPNRAPEILGAIPDQTLDPAQTLSVKLSLYFNDPDGDSLTYDAVSSDPETVAVTASAATVSVSGVARGEASITVVASDPGGLQAQSSFRVTVAGAHVVGFQIDLAFATALSSAQQAAFYDAAERWMTILTNTELPDVTVNGPLDCAGEYEQPVETIDDLMIVASVVEIDGPGAVLGRAGPCRLRSGSYLPYFGRMEFDVADLEEMERSGTLKPVILHEMAHVLGIGTLWQHLNLLANPSLEAGRQVDTYLPLPLAVAAFDQAGGVGYTGGGKVPVANKGIRPGSDDGHWRKSVLGTELMTSAINAHAQSIPLSAISIQALADLGYTVDLSLADAYRLPTAAAVAESLEHSIDLGNDIIRGLTVVTDRNGRVVRIIPPLN
;
A
#
# COMPACT_ATOMS: atom_id res chain seq x y z
N MET A 1 -105.49 60.43 38.86
CA MET A 1 -105.64 60.97 37.49
C MET A 1 -104.24 61.27 36.98
N THR A 2 -103.72 60.40 36.12
CA THR A 2 -102.69 60.73 35.13
C THR A 2 -102.72 59.59 34.13
N THR A 3 -103.13 59.95 32.93
CA THR A 3 -103.52 59.13 31.79
C THR A 3 -102.28 58.64 31.04
N ASN A 4 -102.14 57.32 30.93
CA ASN A 4 -101.26 56.68 29.94
C ASN A 4 -101.87 56.85 28.55
N VAL A 5 -101.23 57.64 27.70
CA VAL A 5 -101.54 57.71 26.27
C VAL A 5 -100.73 56.63 25.55
N ARG A 6 -101.43 55.60 25.05
CA ARG A 6 -100.88 54.59 24.13
C ARG A 6 -100.84 55.18 22.72
N CYS A 7 -99.68 55.11 22.06
CA CYS A 7 -99.58 55.31 20.60
C CYS A 7 -99.70 53.96 19.89
N GLY A 8 -100.64 53.85 18.96
CA GLY A 8 -100.83 52.69 18.07
C GLY A 8 -100.23 52.92 16.68
N PRO A 9 -100.06 51.86 15.86
CA PRO A 9 -99.43 51.96 14.55
C PRO A 9 -100.39 52.51 13.48
N LEU A 10 -99.91 53.46 12.68
CA LEU A 10 -100.61 53.99 11.50
C LEU A 10 -100.18 53.22 10.24
N SER A 11 -101.11 52.46 9.66
CA SER A 11 -101.01 51.99 8.28
C SER A 11 -101.45 53.10 7.32
N GLY A 12 -100.69 53.36 6.27
CA GLY A 12 -101.07 54.33 5.25
C GLY A 12 -100.50 53.98 3.87
N GLN A 13 -101.26 53.21 3.09
CA GLN A 13 -101.14 53.23 1.64
C GLN A 13 -101.57 54.60 1.10
N ARG A 14 -100.85 55.15 0.12
CA ARG A 14 -101.40 56.17 -0.78
C ARG A 14 -101.13 55.80 -2.23
N GLN A 15 -102.22 55.61 -2.95
CA GLN A 15 -102.30 55.48 -4.40
C GLN A 15 -102.11 56.85 -5.08
N SER A 16 -101.50 56.81 -6.26
CA SER A 16 -101.37 57.89 -7.24
C SER A 16 -102.67 58.09 -8.02
N ARG A 17 -103.04 59.35 -8.30
CA ARG A 17 -103.49 59.81 -9.63
C ARG A 17 -103.60 61.34 -9.71
N SER A 18 -103.18 61.84 -10.88
CA SER A 18 -102.97 63.21 -11.35
C SER A 18 -104.21 64.11 -11.41
N ILE A 19 -104.01 65.44 -11.50
CA ILE A 19 -104.42 66.26 -12.68
C ILE A 19 -103.77 67.68 -12.63
N THR A 20 -103.23 68.00 -13.80
CA THR A 20 -102.65 69.17 -14.50
C THR A 20 -103.24 70.59 -14.31
N ALA A 21 -102.35 71.59 -14.53
CA ALA A 21 -102.55 72.93 -15.16
C ALA A 21 -103.19 74.08 -14.35
N LEU A 22 -102.85 75.38 -14.48
CA LEU A 22 -101.87 76.17 -15.25
C LEU A 22 -101.87 77.62 -14.66
N ARG A 23 -100.69 78.27 -14.69
CA ARG A 23 -100.34 79.72 -14.79
C ARG A 23 -101.43 80.82 -14.84
N PHE A 24 -101.15 82.03 -14.29
CA PHE A 24 -100.72 83.27 -15.01
C PHE A 24 -100.59 84.54 -14.09
N PHE A 25 -99.40 85.18 -14.17
CA PHE A 25 -99.01 86.62 -14.08
C PHE A 25 -99.01 87.51 -12.78
N PRO A 26 -98.08 88.51 -12.68
CA PRO A 26 -97.70 89.33 -11.49
C PRO A 26 -98.02 90.86 -11.70
N PRO A 27 -97.37 91.93 -11.11
CA PRO A 27 -96.53 92.16 -9.90
C PRO A 27 -96.87 93.44 -9.01
N SER A 28 -96.21 93.56 -7.83
CA SER A 28 -95.74 94.79 -7.08
C SER A 28 -96.72 95.71 -6.27
N PRO A 29 -96.23 96.60 -5.34
CA PRO A 29 -95.41 96.38 -4.12
C PRO A 29 -95.88 97.24 -2.88
N ALA A 30 -95.41 96.99 -1.64
CA ALA A 30 -95.12 98.04 -0.62
C ALA A 30 -94.63 97.52 0.76
N ARG A 31 -93.52 98.14 1.22
CA ARG A 31 -93.05 98.47 2.58
C ARG A 31 -93.38 97.55 3.77
N LEU A 32 -92.34 97.17 4.53
CA LEU A 32 -92.47 96.90 5.96
C LEU A 32 -91.25 97.34 6.77
N ALA A 33 -91.57 97.94 7.92
CA ALA A 33 -90.68 98.39 8.97
C ALA A 33 -90.51 97.30 10.04
N THR A 34 -89.40 97.41 10.77
CA THR A 34 -88.78 96.47 11.70
C THR A 34 -89.53 96.35 13.04
N VAL A 35 -89.64 95.12 13.58
CA VAL A 35 -89.90 94.84 15.02
C VAL A 35 -89.01 93.67 15.46
N SER A 36 -88.25 93.88 16.53
CA SER A 36 -87.30 92.92 17.13
C SER A 36 -87.99 91.67 17.68
N ALA A 37 -87.46 90.49 17.33
CA ALA A 37 -87.87 89.20 17.88
C ALA A 37 -86.85 88.71 18.92
N GLY A 38 -87.31 88.44 20.14
CA GLY A 38 -86.59 87.60 21.11
C GLY A 38 -86.85 86.13 20.77
N LEU A 39 -85.79 85.38 20.44
CA LEU A 39 -85.86 83.97 20.09
C LEU A 39 -85.58 83.13 21.35
N ILE A 40 -86.62 82.52 21.93
CA ILE A 40 -86.48 81.40 22.88
C ILE A 40 -86.50 80.14 22.02
N ALA A 41 -85.35 79.47 21.93
CA ALA A 41 -85.22 78.20 21.23
C ALA A 41 -85.91 77.09 22.05
N PHE A 42 -87.02 76.57 21.52
CA PHE A 42 -87.59 75.29 21.96
C PHE A 42 -86.74 74.15 21.38
N GLY A 43 -86.04 73.44 22.26
CA GLY A 43 -85.47 72.14 21.94
C GLY A 43 -86.59 71.14 21.72
N ILE A 44 -86.79 70.74 20.46
CA ILE A 44 -87.61 69.59 20.10
C ILE A 44 -86.70 68.37 20.22
N GLY A 45 -86.74 67.71 21.37
CA GLY A 45 -86.23 66.34 21.49
C GLY A 45 -87.17 65.43 20.71
N ALA A 46 -86.72 64.93 19.57
CA ALA A 46 -87.36 63.78 18.94
C ALA A 46 -87.14 62.57 19.88
N CYS A 47 -88.21 61.89 20.24
CA CYS A 47 -88.13 60.56 20.83
C CYS A 47 -87.74 59.61 19.69
N ASP A 48 -86.47 59.58 19.32
CA ASP A 48 -85.96 58.53 18.44
C ASP A 48 -86.03 57.21 19.21
N ASN A 49 -86.76 56.25 18.65
CA ASN A 49 -86.75 54.87 19.11
C ASN A 49 -85.44 54.27 18.60
N PRO A 50 -84.40 54.12 19.43
CA PRO A 50 -83.08 53.72 18.95
C PRO A 50 -83.20 52.31 18.34
N GLN A 51 -82.69 52.13 17.13
CA GLN A 51 -82.69 50.84 16.43
C GLN A 51 -81.27 50.33 16.29
N PRO A 52 -81.02 49.03 16.55
CA PRO A 52 -79.67 48.48 16.39
C PRO A 52 -79.23 48.53 14.92
N PRO A 53 -77.91 48.63 14.66
CA PRO A 53 -77.36 48.52 13.32
C PRO A 53 -77.75 47.19 12.64
N ALA A 54 -78.18 47.23 11.39
CA ALA A 54 -78.62 46.05 10.63
C ALA A 54 -77.57 45.64 9.58
N ALA A 55 -77.25 44.34 9.52
CA ALA A 55 -76.34 43.77 8.52
C ALA A 55 -76.91 43.93 7.09
N CYS A 56 -76.11 44.40 6.13
CA CYS A 56 -76.54 44.56 4.72
C CYS A 56 -76.65 43.22 3.95
N GLY A 57 -76.17 42.12 4.53
CA GLY A 57 -76.10 40.80 3.90
C GLY A 57 -75.09 39.87 4.58
N PRO A 58 -74.91 38.63 4.07
CA PRO A 58 -73.88 37.72 4.57
C PRO A 58 -72.49 38.12 4.08
N LEU A 59 -71.47 37.78 4.87
CA LEU A 59 -70.06 37.94 4.50
C LEU A 59 -69.53 36.66 3.81
N PRO A 60 -68.60 36.79 2.84
CA PRO A 60 -68.02 35.64 2.16
C PRO A 60 -67.13 34.83 3.10
N ARG A 61 -67.00 33.53 2.82
CA ARG A 61 -65.97 32.70 3.45
C ARG A 61 -64.60 33.12 2.94
N VAL A 62 -63.59 33.00 3.80
CA VAL A 62 -62.23 33.41 3.51
C VAL A 62 -61.28 32.24 3.66
N THR A 63 -60.37 32.09 2.70
CA THR A 63 -59.22 31.19 2.80
C THR A 63 -57.95 32.01 2.68
N VAL A 64 -57.04 31.86 3.63
CA VAL A 64 -55.79 32.63 3.70
C VAL A 64 -54.69 31.72 4.24
N ASN A 65 -53.49 31.76 3.66
CA ASN A 65 -52.41 30.89 4.11
C ASN A 65 -51.77 31.42 5.39
N THR A 66 -51.18 30.54 6.18
CA THR A 66 -50.46 30.92 7.40
C THR A 66 -49.42 32.01 7.13
N GLY A 67 -49.40 33.05 7.97
CA GLY A 67 -48.50 34.20 7.83
C GLY A 67 -48.97 35.28 6.85
N GLU A 68 -50.04 35.04 6.09
CA GLU A 68 -50.66 36.03 5.22
C GLU A 68 -51.84 36.74 5.92
N ALA A 69 -52.22 37.89 5.38
CA ALA A 69 -53.39 38.63 5.80
C ALA A 69 -54.29 38.95 4.60
N THR A 70 -55.58 39.06 4.87
CA THR A 70 -56.59 39.44 3.88
C THR A 70 -57.61 40.38 4.52
N VAL A 71 -58.30 41.15 3.67
CA VAL A 71 -59.29 42.13 4.12
C VAL A 71 -60.70 41.71 3.74
N VAL A 72 -61.65 41.94 4.63
CA VAL A 72 -63.08 41.72 4.42
C VAL A 72 -63.81 42.99 4.76
N SER A 73 -64.62 43.50 3.82
CA SER A 73 -65.46 44.68 4.08
C SER A 73 -66.79 44.25 4.69
N ALA A 74 -67.02 44.63 5.94
CA ALA A 74 -68.30 44.49 6.61
C ALA A 74 -69.27 45.58 6.15
N CYS A 75 -70.58 45.31 6.23
CA CYS A 75 -71.58 46.31 5.88
C CYS A 75 -72.73 46.29 6.89
N PHE A 76 -72.92 47.43 7.56
CA PHE A 76 -74.03 47.68 8.46
C PHE A 76 -74.71 48.98 8.08
N ASN A 77 -76.04 48.98 8.12
CA ASN A 77 -76.85 50.18 7.95
C ASN A 77 -77.50 50.53 9.28
N ASP A 78 -77.32 51.78 9.71
CA ASP A 78 -77.98 52.32 10.89
C ASP A 78 -79.28 53.03 10.48
N PRO A 79 -80.45 52.63 10.98
CA PRO A 79 -81.72 53.26 10.60
C PRO A 79 -81.86 54.72 11.04
N ASN A 80 -81.10 55.14 12.05
CA ASN A 80 -81.08 56.49 12.61
C ASN A 80 -80.00 57.38 11.96
N GLY A 81 -79.08 56.77 11.20
CA GLY A 81 -78.00 57.46 10.50
C GLY A 81 -76.77 57.70 11.37
N ASP A 82 -76.66 57.00 12.49
CA ASP A 82 -75.60 57.19 13.48
C ASP A 82 -74.24 56.65 12.99
N VAL A 83 -73.16 57.27 13.49
CA VAL A 83 -71.80 56.85 13.17
C VAL A 83 -71.46 55.59 13.95
N LEU A 84 -71.23 54.49 13.23
CA LEU A 84 -70.98 53.18 13.82
C LEU A 84 -69.51 52.98 14.20
N THR A 85 -69.30 52.37 15.37
CA THR A 85 -68.00 51.84 15.79
C THR A 85 -67.94 50.33 15.55
N TYR A 86 -66.78 49.84 15.12
CA TYR A 86 -66.62 48.45 14.68
C TYR A 86 -65.61 47.71 15.55
N SER A 87 -65.93 46.46 15.86
CA SER A 87 -65.01 45.52 16.48
C SER A 87 -65.09 44.16 15.77
N ALA A 88 -63.98 43.43 15.74
CA ALA A 88 -63.93 42.08 15.22
C ALA A 88 -63.29 41.15 16.24
N THR A 89 -63.87 39.97 16.43
CA THR A 89 -63.34 38.94 17.30
C THR A 89 -63.29 37.61 16.57
N SER A 90 -62.23 36.84 16.79
CA SER A 90 -62.08 35.49 16.26
C SER A 90 -62.43 34.47 17.34
N SER A 91 -63.17 33.42 16.98
CA SER A 91 -63.52 32.33 17.89
C SER A 91 -62.31 31.47 18.28
N ASN A 92 -61.22 31.54 17.50
CA ASN A 92 -59.95 30.88 17.81
C ASN A 92 -58.77 31.78 17.38
N LEU A 93 -58.25 32.53 18.34
CA LEU A 93 -57.10 33.42 18.14
C LEU A 93 -55.80 32.68 17.80
N GLY A 94 -55.73 31.36 17.99
CA GLY A 94 -54.59 30.54 17.54
C GLY A 94 -54.62 30.24 16.04
N VAL A 95 -55.80 30.25 15.40
CA VAL A 95 -55.94 29.99 13.95
C VAL A 95 -55.82 31.29 13.15
N ALA A 96 -56.58 32.32 13.54
CA ALA A 96 -56.50 33.64 12.91
C ALA A 96 -56.93 34.75 13.88
N THR A 97 -56.34 35.92 13.74
CA THR A 97 -56.77 37.14 14.42
C THR A 97 -57.56 38.02 13.46
N ALA A 98 -58.42 38.88 14.02
CA ALA A 98 -59.19 39.85 13.26
C ALA A 98 -59.12 41.20 13.96
N SER A 99 -58.91 42.27 13.20
CA SER A 99 -58.98 43.65 13.68
C SER A 99 -59.87 44.47 12.75
N ALA A 100 -60.61 45.42 13.32
CA ALA A 100 -61.49 46.31 12.57
C ALA A 100 -60.90 47.72 12.50
N ALA A 101 -60.82 48.27 11.29
CA ALA A 101 -60.54 49.68 11.03
C ALA A 101 -61.74 50.26 10.27
N GLY A 102 -62.70 50.80 11.02
CA GLY A 102 -64.04 51.07 10.50
C GLY A 102 -64.69 49.78 9.97
N ALA A 103 -65.33 49.85 8.81
CA ALA A 103 -65.96 48.70 8.17
C ALA A 103 -64.98 47.69 7.55
N THR A 104 -63.67 47.98 7.51
CA THR A 104 -62.67 47.08 6.94
C THR A 104 -62.07 46.18 8.02
N ILE A 105 -62.22 44.87 7.85
CA ILE A 105 -61.73 43.85 8.78
C ILE A 105 -60.46 43.23 8.19
N THR A 106 -59.34 43.38 8.89
CA THR A 106 -58.09 42.69 8.52
C THR A 106 -58.02 41.38 9.28
N VAL A 107 -57.95 40.27 8.56
CA VAL A 107 -57.78 38.92 9.09
C VAL A 107 -56.35 38.48 8.85
N THR A 108 -55.64 38.08 9.90
CA THR A 108 -54.26 37.56 9.81
C THR A 108 -54.25 36.10 10.22
N ALA A 109 -53.78 35.23 9.35
CA ALA A 109 -53.69 33.79 9.61
C ALA A 109 -52.43 33.44 10.42
N LEU A 110 -52.60 32.60 11.44
CA LEU A 110 -51.54 32.24 12.38
C LEU A 110 -51.20 30.75 12.36
N SER A 111 -52.19 29.86 12.20
CA SER A 111 -51.95 28.41 12.15
C SER A 111 -53.08 27.68 11.40
N PRO A 112 -52.81 26.52 10.79
CA PRO A 112 -53.82 25.73 10.08
C PRO A 112 -55.04 25.40 10.95
N GLY A 113 -56.24 25.52 10.37
CA GLY A 113 -57.50 25.27 11.06
C GLY A 113 -58.66 26.10 10.53
N ASN A 114 -59.80 26.01 11.21
CA ASN A 114 -60.99 26.79 10.90
C ASN A 114 -61.37 27.66 12.10
N THR A 115 -61.76 28.90 11.85
CA THR A 115 -62.29 29.80 12.86
C THR A 115 -63.42 30.66 12.32
N THR A 116 -64.26 31.18 13.21
CA THR A 116 -65.34 32.11 12.87
C THR A 116 -64.97 33.50 13.35
N VAL A 117 -65.02 34.49 12.46
CA VAL A 117 -64.85 35.89 12.83
C VAL A 117 -66.21 36.54 12.96
N THR A 118 -66.45 37.16 14.11
CA THR A 118 -67.66 37.94 14.42
C THR A 118 -67.33 39.42 14.36
N VAL A 119 -67.97 40.14 13.45
CA VAL A 119 -67.89 41.59 13.33
C VAL A 119 -69.09 42.19 14.05
N THR A 120 -68.85 43.10 14.99
CA THR A 120 -69.89 43.81 15.74
C THR A 120 -69.82 45.31 15.42
N ALA A 121 -70.92 45.86 14.91
CA ALA A 121 -71.12 47.30 14.78
C ALA A 121 -71.94 47.81 15.98
N THR A 122 -71.52 48.90 16.60
CA THR A 122 -72.15 49.50 17.79
C THR A 122 -72.46 50.97 17.53
N ASP A 123 -73.70 51.38 17.80
CA ASP A 123 -74.14 52.78 17.75
C ASP A 123 -73.68 53.56 19.02
N PRO A 124 -73.85 54.90 19.07
CA PRO A 124 -73.52 55.71 20.25
C PRO A 124 -74.30 55.33 21.52
N GLU A 125 -75.50 54.78 21.38
CA GLU A 125 -76.41 54.34 22.44
C GLU A 125 -76.06 52.95 22.99
N GLY A 126 -75.16 52.22 22.34
CA GLY A 126 -74.67 50.90 22.74
C GLY A 126 -75.43 49.70 22.15
N LEU A 127 -76.39 49.91 21.25
CA LEU A 127 -77.06 48.84 20.51
C LEU A 127 -76.11 48.24 19.45
N LYS A 128 -76.27 46.94 19.19
CA LYS A 128 -75.29 46.15 18.43
C LYS A 128 -75.91 45.34 17.31
N GLY A 129 -75.27 45.41 16.14
CA GLY A 129 -75.48 44.51 15.01
C GLY A 129 -74.29 43.57 14.83
N GLN A 130 -74.52 42.33 14.37
CA GLN A 130 -73.45 41.36 14.12
C GLN A 130 -73.49 40.72 12.73
N GLN A 131 -72.31 40.47 12.17
CA GLN A 131 -72.06 39.63 10.99
C GLN A 131 -70.99 38.60 11.33
N VAL A 132 -71.10 37.41 10.74
CA VAL A 132 -70.10 36.35 10.91
C VAL A 132 -69.63 35.83 9.56
N PHE A 133 -68.37 35.39 9.51
CA PHE A 133 -67.84 34.62 8.38
C PHE A 133 -66.83 33.56 8.86
N GLN A 134 -66.69 32.51 8.06
CA GLN A 134 -65.72 31.46 8.31
C GLN A 134 -64.38 31.83 7.67
N VAL A 135 -63.31 31.61 8.43
CA VAL A 135 -61.92 31.70 7.98
C VAL A 135 -61.32 30.29 8.03
N THR A 136 -60.81 29.83 6.90
CA THR A 136 -60.09 28.56 6.76
C THR A 136 -58.63 28.86 6.46
N VAL A 137 -57.74 28.38 7.32
CA VAL A 137 -56.29 28.36 7.08
C VAL A 137 -55.92 26.94 6.69
N PRO A 138 -55.57 26.67 5.41
CA PRO A 138 -55.28 25.33 4.95
C PRO A 138 -53.95 24.83 5.54
N ASN A 139 -53.85 23.52 5.77
CA ASN A 139 -52.57 22.88 6.05
C ASN A 139 -51.85 22.57 4.72
N ARG A 140 -50.61 23.02 4.56
CA ARG A 140 -49.79 22.78 3.37
C ARG A 140 -48.72 21.72 3.67
N PRO A 141 -48.38 20.86 2.69
CA PRO A 141 -47.36 19.84 2.92
C PRO A 141 -45.98 20.48 3.14
N PRO A 142 -45.07 19.76 3.80
CA PRO A 142 -43.65 20.12 3.81
C PRO A 142 -43.09 20.28 2.39
N LEU A 143 -42.00 21.02 2.25
CA LEU A 143 -41.31 21.26 0.98
C LEU A 143 -39.85 20.83 1.07
N VAL A 144 -39.33 20.28 -0.04
CA VAL A 144 -37.89 20.01 -0.19
C VAL A 144 -37.19 21.32 -0.56
N ARG A 145 -36.23 21.75 0.27
CA ARG A 145 -35.50 23.03 0.13
C ARG A 145 -34.14 22.87 -0.57
N GLY A 146 -33.64 21.66 -0.72
CA GLY A 146 -32.35 21.37 -1.36
C GLY A 146 -32.19 19.89 -1.69
N ILE A 147 -30.99 19.50 -2.14
CA ILE A 147 -30.66 18.11 -2.48
C ILE A 147 -29.78 17.53 -1.38
N ILE A 148 -30.14 16.36 -0.86
CA ILE A 148 -29.24 15.56 -0.02
C ILE A 148 -28.21 14.93 -0.98
N PRO A 149 -26.92 15.24 -0.85
CA PRO A 149 -25.92 14.67 -1.76
C PRO A 149 -25.78 13.16 -1.54
N ASP A 150 -25.42 12.45 -2.61
CA ASP A 150 -25.08 11.03 -2.52
C ASP A 150 -23.94 10.80 -1.52
N GLN A 151 -23.97 9.67 -0.82
CA GLN A 151 -23.01 9.33 0.22
C GLN A 151 -22.18 8.13 -0.21
N THR A 152 -20.86 8.23 -0.04
CA THR A 152 -19.97 7.07 -0.13
C THR A 152 -19.41 6.80 1.26
N ILE A 153 -19.68 5.61 1.80
CA ILE A 153 -19.36 5.26 3.19
C ILE A 153 -18.54 3.97 3.17
N ILE A 154 -17.35 4.02 3.78
CA ILE A 154 -16.49 2.85 3.94
C ILE A 154 -17.12 1.88 4.96
N ALA A 155 -16.97 0.57 4.73
CA ALA A 155 -17.45 -0.45 5.66
C ALA A 155 -16.98 -0.17 7.10
N GLY A 156 -17.89 -0.34 8.08
CA GLY A 156 -17.63 -0.06 9.49
C GLY A 156 -17.70 1.43 9.90
N GLN A 157 -17.96 2.35 8.98
CA GLN A 157 -18.16 3.78 9.28
C GLN A 157 -19.63 4.21 9.18
N ASN A 158 -19.95 5.35 9.77
CA ASN A 158 -21.27 5.98 9.72
C ASN A 158 -21.20 7.39 9.13
N ALA A 159 -22.24 7.78 8.39
CA ALA A 159 -22.47 9.15 7.96
C ALA A 159 -23.63 9.78 8.75
N LEU A 160 -23.52 11.09 9.02
CA LEU A 160 -24.56 11.87 9.71
C LEU A 160 -25.07 12.99 8.80
N VAL A 161 -26.37 13.01 8.57
CA VAL A 161 -27.05 14.02 7.75
C VAL A 161 -28.07 14.77 8.59
N ASN A 162 -27.97 16.09 8.64
CA ASN A 162 -28.98 16.94 9.29
C ASN A 162 -30.11 17.26 8.31
N LEU A 163 -31.26 16.60 8.49
CA LEU A 163 -32.42 16.70 7.60
C LEU A 163 -33.11 18.07 7.64
N SER A 164 -32.96 18.84 8.73
CA SER A 164 -33.55 20.18 8.84
C SER A 164 -33.01 21.19 7.82
N ARG A 165 -31.90 20.88 7.15
CA ARG A 165 -31.33 21.69 6.07
C ARG A 165 -32.04 21.48 4.73
N TYR A 166 -32.74 20.37 4.56
CA TYR A 166 -33.25 19.91 3.27
C TYR A 166 -34.78 19.93 3.18
N PHE A 167 -35.47 20.10 4.31
CA PHE A 167 -36.92 20.22 4.37
C PHE A 167 -37.32 21.51 5.08
N THR A 168 -38.42 22.11 4.64
CA THR A 168 -39.04 23.28 5.28
C THR A 168 -40.54 23.05 5.37
N GLU A 169 -41.17 23.63 6.39
CA GLU A 169 -42.62 23.58 6.55
C GLU A 169 -43.17 25.01 6.42
N PRO A 170 -44.04 25.28 5.43
CA PRO A 170 -44.51 26.64 5.13
C PRO A 170 -45.48 27.23 6.17
N ASP A 171 -46.13 26.41 7.00
CA ASP A 171 -47.09 26.83 8.04
C ASP A 171 -46.51 26.92 9.46
N GLY A 172 -45.18 26.76 9.63
CA GLY A 172 -44.49 26.82 10.92
C GLY A 172 -44.70 25.60 11.83
N GLN A 173 -45.31 24.52 11.34
CA GLN A 173 -45.48 23.27 12.06
C GLN A 173 -44.15 22.52 12.22
N LYS A 174 -44.08 21.72 13.29
CA LYS A 174 -42.91 20.89 13.57
C LYS A 174 -42.88 19.70 12.61
N LEU A 175 -41.73 19.50 11.97
CA LEU A 175 -41.47 18.32 11.16
C LEU A 175 -40.97 17.14 12.01
N SER A 176 -41.48 15.96 11.69
CA SER A 176 -40.90 14.67 12.06
C SER A 176 -40.32 14.00 10.82
N TYR A 177 -39.33 13.14 11.00
CA TYR A 177 -38.58 12.54 9.90
C TYR A 177 -38.52 11.02 10.03
N SER A 178 -38.56 10.34 8.89
CA SER A 178 -38.27 8.91 8.78
C SER A 178 -37.41 8.67 7.54
N ALA A 179 -36.68 7.56 7.52
CA ALA A 179 -35.87 7.17 6.38
C ALA A 179 -35.91 5.65 6.19
N ALA A 180 -35.84 5.21 4.94
CA ALA A 180 -35.74 3.80 4.58
C ALA A 180 -34.74 3.62 3.44
N ALA A 181 -33.84 2.64 3.58
CA ALA A 181 -32.99 2.18 2.50
C ALA A 181 -33.75 1.14 1.68
N ALA A 182 -33.65 1.21 0.35
CA ALA A 182 -34.25 0.22 -0.55
C ALA A 182 -33.63 -1.18 -0.33
N ASP A 183 -32.35 -1.22 0.02
CA ASP A 183 -31.63 -2.42 0.40
C ASP A 183 -30.92 -2.20 1.76
N PRO A 184 -31.52 -2.67 2.87
CA PRO A 184 -30.91 -2.58 4.19
C PRO A 184 -29.68 -3.48 4.37
N GLY A 185 -29.42 -4.41 3.44
CA GLY A 185 -28.18 -5.19 3.40
C GLY A 185 -26.97 -4.37 2.93
N VAL A 186 -27.20 -3.27 2.20
CA VAL A 186 -26.14 -2.32 1.80
C VAL A 186 -25.98 -1.21 2.84
N ALA A 187 -27.08 -0.58 3.26
CA ALA A 187 -27.05 0.54 4.20
C ALA A 187 -28.16 0.49 5.25
N GLY A 188 -27.78 0.56 6.52
CA GLY A 188 -28.69 0.69 7.65
C GLY A 188 -28.98 2.17 7.92
N VAL A 189 -30.25 2.54 8.06
CA VAL A 189 -30.64 3.93 8.33
C VAL A 189 -31.45 4.05 9.61
N SER A 190 -31.19 5.08 10.39
CA SER A 190 -32.00 5.43 11.56
C SER A 190 -32.10 6.94 11.70
N VAL A 191 -33.23 7.41 12.21
CA VAL A 191 -33.49 8.84 12.38
C VAL A 191 -33.78 9.11 13.84
N THR A 192 -33.00 10.02 14.44
CA THR A 192 -33.26 10.55 15.78
C THR A 192 -33.48 12.05 15.67
N SER A 193 -34.70 12.51 15.93
CA SER A 193 -35.13 13.89 15.70
C SER A 193 -34.94 14.32 14.23
N SER A 194 -33.96 15.16 13.92
CA SER A 194 -33.59 15.60 12.56
C SER A 194 -32.26 15.03 12.07
N ALA A 195 -31.57 14.24 12.89
CA ALA A 195 -30.32 13.59 12.50
C ALA A 195 -30.62 12.22 11.90
N LEU A 196 -30.29 12.06 10.62
CA LEU A 196 -30.23 10.78 9.93
C LEU A 196 -28.83 10.20 10.11
N THR A 197 -28.76 9.01 10.69
CA THR A 197 -27.55 8.19 10.76
C THR A 197 -27.63 7.12 9.69
N ILE A 198 -26.58 7.01 8.88
CA ILE A 198 -26.44 6.01 7.82
C ILE A 198 -25.23 5.16 8.18
N ALA A 199 -25.42 3.86 8.36
CA ALA A 199 -24.35 2.89 8.62
C ALA A 199 -24.12 2.05 7.38
N ALA A 200 -22.85 1.88 6.98
CA ALA A 200 -22.49 0.90 5.96
C ALA A 200 -22.70 -0.52 6.51
N VAL A 201 -23.44 -1.36 5.78
CA VAL A 201 -23.75 -2.74 6.17
C VAL A 201 -23.06 -3.73 5.23
N GLY A 202 -23.16 -3.51 3.92
CA GLY A 202 -22.62 -4.40 2.90
C GLY A 202 -22.24 -3.63 1.64
N LYS A 203 -21.31 -4.21 0.88
CA LYS A 203 -20.78 -3.62 -0.36
C LYS A 203 -21.88 -3.49 -1.41
N GLY A 204 -21.90 -2.39 -2.15
CA GLY A 204 -22.90 -2.13 -3.18
C GLY A 204 -23.45 -0.71 -3.13
N ALA A 205 -24.53 -0.46 -3.88
CA ALA A 205 -25.21 0.83 -3.89
C ALA A 205 -26.71 0.66 -3.66
N THR A 206 -27.29 1.53 -2.83
CA THR A 206 -28.73 1.52 -2.53
C THR A 206 -29.28 2.94 -2.46
N ASN A 207 -30.56 3.08 -2.78
CA ASN A 207 -31.25 4.36 -2.65
C ASN A 207 -31.85 4.49 -1.25
N VAL A 208 -31.68 5.66 -0.63
CA VAL A 208 -32.32 6.01 0.65
C VAL A 208 -33.40 7.03 0.40
N THR A 209 -34.62 6.73 0.84
CA THR A 209 -35.76 7.65 0.80
C THR A 209 -35.96 8.26 2.18
N VAL A 210 -35.92 9.59 2.27
CA VAL A 210 -36.25 10.35 3.48
C VAL A 210 -37.63 10.95 3.33
N THR A 211 -38.47 10.79 4.34
CA THR A 211 -39.81 11.37 4.41
C THR A 211 -39.87 12.36 5.58
N ALA A 212 -40.19 13.63 5.28
CA ALA A 212 -40.58 14.62 6.27
C ALA A 212 -42.10 14.65 6.39
N ILE A 213 -42.62 14.68 7.62
CA ILE A 213 -44.05 14.62 7.95
C ILE A 213 -44.37 15.78 8.89
N ASP A 214 -45.36 16.61 8.52
CA ASP A 214 -45.87 17.66 9.40
C ASP A 214 -46.77 17.09 10.53
N THR A 215 -47.23 17.94 11.44
CA THR A 215 -48.15 17.52 12.52
C THR A 215 -49.56 17.14 12.03
N GLY A 216 -49.92 17.51 10.79
CA GLY A 216 -51.18 17.15 10.14
C GLY A 216 -51.11 15.85 9.31
N GLY A 217 -49.95 15.22 9.21
CA GLY A 217 -49.72 13.98 8.44
C GLY A 217 -49.40 14.17 6.96
N LEU A 218 -49.25 15.40 6.47
CA LEU A 218 -48.81 15.66 5.10
C LEU A 218 -47.29 15.44 4.98
N THR A 219 -46.85 15.01 3.80
CA THR A 219 -45.47 14.53 3.63
C THR A 219 -44.77 15.13 2.42
N ALA A 220 -43.44 15.18 2.51
CA ALA A 220 -42.53 15.39 1.39
C ALA A 220 -41.41 14.35 1.44
N GLN A 221 -40.96 13.91 0.27
CA GLN A 221 -39.92 12.89 0.15
C GLN A 221 -38.74 13.37 -0.69
N HIS A 222 -37.56 12.86 -0.35
CA HIS A 222 -36.36 13.03 -1.14
C HIS A 222 -35.57 11.73 -1.17
N LEU A 223 -34.91 11.45 -2.31
CA LEU A 223 -34.15 10.23 -2.53
C LEU A 223 -32.71 10.60 -2.92
N PHE A 224 -31.75 9.88 -2.34
CA PHE A 224 -30.32 9.99 -2.66
C PHE A 224 -29.68 8.60 -2.62
N GLN A 225 -28.52 8.44 -3.25
CA GLN A 225 -27.81 7.16 -3.30
C GLN A 225 -26.80 7.06 -2.16
N VAL A 226 -26.69 5.87 -1.60
CA VAL A 226 -25.61 5.47 -0.68
C VAL A 226 -24.82 4.36 -1.34
N THR A 227 -23.51 4.55 -1.45
CA THR A 227 -22.57 3.56 -1.99
C THR A 227 -21.59 3.12 -0.92
N VAL A 228 -21.44 1.81 -0.76
CA VAL A 228 -20.40 1.18 0.06
C VAL A 228 -19.44 0.51 -0.92
N PRO A 229 -18.23 1.08 -1.12
CA PRO A 229 -17.29 0.55 -2.10
C PRO A 229 -16.71 -0.79 -1.64
N ASN A 230 -16.40 -1.65 -2.61
CA ASN A 230 -15.47 -2.77 -2.40
C ASN A 230 -14.04 -2.25 -2.57
N ARG A 231 -13.16 -2.49 -1.60
CA ARG A 231 -11.75 -2.10 -1.68
C ARG A 231 -10.88 -3.32 -1.91
N ALA A 232 -9.83 -3.14 -2.72
CA ALA A 232 -8.89 -4.21 -2.98
C ALA A 232 -8.15 -4.63 -1.69
N PRO A 233 -7.64 -5.87 -1.64
CA PRO A 233 -6.76 -6.30 -0.56
C PRO A 233 -5.54 -5.37 -0.44
N GLU A 234 -5.02 -5.20 0.77
CA GLU A 234 -3.85 -4.38 1.08
C GLU A 234 -2.66 -5.24 1.50
N ILE A 235 -1.45 -4.79 1.15
CA ILE A 235 -0.19 -5.41 1.54
C ILE A 235 0.27 -4.79 2.87
N LEU A 236 0.37 -5.59 3.93
CA LEU A 236 0.80 -5.16 5.26
C LEU A 236 2.32 -5.07 5.39
N GLY A 237 3.05 -5.83 4.57
CA GLY A 237 4.51 -5.86 4.56
C GLY A 237 5.04 -6.80 3.48
N ALA A 238 6.35 -6.72 3.22
CA ALA A 238 7.01 -7.65 2.31
C ALA A 238 7.07 -9.06 2.91
N ILE A 239 6.85 -10.07 2.08
CA ILE A 239 7.16 -11.46 2.43
C ILE A 239 8.69 -11.56 2.40
N PRO A 240 9.35 -11.99 3.49
CA PRO A 240 10.80 -12.11 3.49
C PRO A 240 11.28 -13.16 2.49
N ASP A 241 12.45 -12.93 1.91
CA ASP A 241 13.15 -13.93 1.10
C ASP A 241 13.44 -15.18 1.94
N GLN A 242 13.44 -16.34 1.30
CA GLN A 242 13.59 -17.65 1.96
C GLN A 242 14.79 -18.40 1.39
N THR A 243 15.47 -19.14 2.26
CA THR A 243 16.48 -20.13 1.87
C THR A 243 15.96 -21.50 2.27
N LEU A 244 15.97 -22.44 1.33
CA LEU A 244 15.53 -23.81 1.53
C LEU A 244 16.60 -24.80 1.07
N ASP A 245 16.59 -25.98 1.67
CA ASP A 245 17.26 -27.15 1.13
C ASP A 245 16.40 -27.85 0.04
N PRO A 246 16.96 -28.66 -0.87
CA PRO A 246 16.19 -29.48 -1.80
C PRO A 246 15.30 -30.44 -1.00
N ALA A 247 14.07 -30.61 -1.48
CA ALA A 247 12.99 -31.34 -0.82
C ALA A 247 12.49 -30.74 0.51
N GLN A 248 13.09 -29.67 1.02
CA GLN A 248 12.52 -28.92 2.15
C GLN A 248 11.26 -28.20 1.68
N THR A 249 10.23 -28.22 2.54
CA THR A 249 8.99 -27.49 2.32
C THR A 249 8.74 -26.53 3.46
N LEU A 250 8.46 -25.27 3.12
CA LEU A 250 8.09 -24.20 4.02
C LEU A 250 6.64 -23.80 3.77
N SER A 251 5.88 -23.59 4.85
CA SER A 251 4.53 -23.04 4.79
C SER A 251 4.53 -21.59 5.23
N VAL A 252 4.30 -20.65 4.30
CA VAL A 252 4.20 -19.21 4.57
C VAL A 252 2.74 -18.86 4.89
N LYS A 253 2.49 -18.25 6.05
CA LYS A 253 1.15 -17.79 6.45
C LYS A 253 0.87 -16.40 5.87
N LEU A 254 -0.15 -16.31 5.01
CA LEU A 254 -0.40 -15.09 4.22
C LEU A 254 -1.15 -13.99 4.96
N SER A 255 -1.89 -14.32 6.03
CA SER A 255 -2.59 -13.33 6.86
C SER A 255 -1.66 -12.36 7.59
N LEU A 256 -0.34 -12.57 7.54
CA LEU A 256 0.66 -11.65 8.08
C LEU A 256 1.05 -10.55 7.07
N TYR A 257 0.77 -10.78 5.79
CA TYR A 257 1.25 -9.95 4.68
C TYR A 257 0.11 -9.33 3.87
N PHE A 258 -1.08 -9.92 3.91
CA PHE A 258 -2.27 -9.43 3.24
C PHE A 258 -3.43 -9.24 4.22
N ASN A 259 -4.21 -8.18 4.02
CA ASN A 259 -5.46 -7.92 4.72
C ASN A 259 -6.49 -7.32 3.77
N ASP A 260 -7.75 -7.72 3.92
CA ASP A 260 -8.86 -7.03 3.25
C ASP A 260 -9.38 -5.90 4.15
N PRO A 261 -9.35 -4.63 3.70
CA PRO A 261 -9.82 -3.52 4.53
C PRO A 261 -11.30 -3.56 4.89
N ASP A 262 -12.10 -4.34 4.15
CA ASP A 262 -13.53 -4.49 4.38
C ASP A 262 -13.86 -5.78 5.17
N GLY A 263 -12.84 -6.57 5.54
CA GLY A 263 -12.98 -7.79 6.34
C GLY A 263 -13.38 -9.03 5.53
N ASP A 264 -13.28 -8.99 4.20
CA ASP A 264 -13.59 -10.15 3.36
C ASP A 264 -12.55 -11.25 3.52
N SER A 265 -12.99 -12.50 3.31
CA SER A 265 -12.08 -13.65 3.25
C SER A 265 -11.35 -13.64 1.91
N LEU A 266 -10.02 -13.61 1.98
CA LEU A 266 -9.16 -13.63 0.80
C LEU A 266 -8.95 -15.04 0.26
N THR A 267 -8.82 -15.14 -1.05
CA THR A 267 -8.33 -16.33 -1.77
C THR A 267 -6.94 -16.03 -2.32
N TYR A 268 -6.10 -17.06 -2.43
CA TYR A 268 -4.71 -16.88 -2.82
C TYR A 268 -4.32 -17.81 -3.96
N ASP A 269 -3.58 -17.25 -4.91
CA ASP A 269 -2.84 -17.97 -5.92
C ASP A 269 -1.35 -17.68 -5.77
N ALA A 270 -0.50 -18.62 -6.14
CA ALA A 270 0.93 -18.43 -6.15
C ALA A 270 1.57 -19.11 -7.36
N VAL A 271 2.53 -18.43 -7.97
CA VAL A 271 3.25 -18.90 -9.15
C VAL A 271 4.75 -18.76 -8.91
N SER A 272 5.48 -19.82 -9.23
CA SER A 272 6.95 -19.79 -9.29
C SER A 272 7.39 -19.38 -10.69
N SER A 273 8.37 -18.47 -10.74
CA SER A 273 9.06 -18.13 -12.00
C SER A 273 9.88 -19.29 -12.57
N ASP A 274 10.27 -20.24 -11.72
CA ASP A 274 10.93 -21.49 -12.10
C ASP A 274 10.42 -22.67 -11.24
N PRO A 275 9.40 -23.41 -11.72
CA PRO A 275 8.85 -24.57 -11.03
C PRO A 275 9.81 -25.77 -10.91
N GLU A 276 10.87 -25.84 -11.72
CA GLU A 276 11.88 -26.90 -11.65
C GLU A 276 12.88 -26.64 -10.51
N THR A 277 13.07 -25.38 -10.12
CA THR A 277 13.89 -24.98 -8.98
C THR A 277 13.05 -24.91 -7.69
N VAL A 278 11.89 -24.25 -7.72
CA VAL A 278 10.99 -24.10 -6.56
C VAL A 278 9.54 -24.39 -6.97
N ALA A 279 8.97 -25.43 -6.39
CA ALA A 279 7.56 -25.74 -6.55
C ALA A 279 6.73 -24.95 -5.52
N VAL A 280 5.58 -24.43 -5.95
CA VAL A 280 4.69 -23.67 -5.07
C VAL A 280 3.25 -24.15 -5.22
N THR A 281 2.53 -24.22 -4.09
CA THR A 281 1.10 -24.47 -4.07
C THR A 281 0.43 -23.52 -3.08
N ALA A 282 -0.60 -22.81 -3.52
CA ALA A 282 -1.40 -21.95 -2.67
C ALA A 282 -2.58 -22.71 -2.06
N SER A 283 -2.95 -22.34 -0.84
CA SER A 283 -4.17 -22.76 -0.17
C SER A 283 -4.95 -21.52 0.31
N ALA A 284 -6.08 -21.72 0.97
CA ALA A 284 -6.91 -20.62 1.46
C ALA A 284 -6.22 -19.69 2.48
N ALA A 285 -5.13 -20.11 3.14
CA ALA A 285 -4.47 -19.30 4.18
C ALA A 285 -2.93 -19.30 4.12
N THR A 286 -2.34 -20.25 3.40
CA THR A 286 -0.89 -20.42 3.33
C THR A 286 -0.44 -20.69 1.90
N VAL A 287 0.82 -20.36 1.63
CA VAL A 287 1.53 -20.83 0.45
C VAL A 287 2.58 -21.84 0.90
N SER A 288 2.52 -23.04 0.33
CA SER A 288 3.52 -24.09 0.51
C SER A 288 4.58 -23.94 -0.57
N VAL A 289 5.81 -23.67 -0.15
CA VAL A 289 6.99 -23.47 -1.00
C VAL A 289 7.92 -24.66 -0.78
N SER A 290 8.25 -25.39 -1.84
CA SER A 290 9.11 -26.57 -1.78
C SER A 290 10.33 -26.38 -2.67
N GLY A 291 11.53 -26.56 -2.11
CA GLY A 291 12.76 -26.61 -2.89
C GLY A 291 12.79 -27.89 -3.73
N VAL A 292 13.07 -27.77 -5.04
CA VAL A 292 13.12 -28.90 -5.97
C VAL A 292 14.56 -29.15 -6.43
N ALA A 293 15.23 -28.11 -6.93
CA ALA A 293 16.61 -28.17 -7.42
C ALA A 293 17.39 -26.92 -7.00
N ARG A 294 18.73 -26.99 -6.99
CA ARG A 294 19.60 -25.85 -6.66
C ARG A 294 19.34 -24.70 -7.63
N GLY A 295 19.20 -23.50 -7.07
CA GLY A 295 19.02 -22.29 -7.85
C GLY A 295 18.20 -21.25 -7.09
N GLU A 296 17.75 -20.24 -7.80
CA GLU A 296 16.87 -19.22 -7.25
C GLU A 296 15.62 -19.08 -8.10
N ALA A 297 14.48 -18.93 -7.44
CA ALA A 297 13.22 -18.59 -8.08
C ALA A 297 12.53 -17.44 -7.33
N SER A 298 11.85 -16.57 -8.07
CA SER A 298 10.90 -15.62 -7.49
C SER A 298 9.51 -16.24 -7.44
N ILE A 299 8.87 -16.15 -6.28
CA ILE A 299 7.48 -16.56 -6.06
C ILE A 299 6.60 -15.32 -6.04
N THR A 300 5.58 -15.28 -6.90
CA THR A 300 4.56 -14.24 -6.91
C THR A 300 3.28 -14.78 -6.27
N VAL A 301 2.80 -14.11 -5.22
CA VAL A 301 1.55 -14.42 -4.53
C VAL A 301 0.52 -13.35 -4.87
N VAL A 302 -0.67 -13.79 -5.29
CA VAL A 302 -1.82 -12.93 -5.60
C VAL A 302 -2.91 -13.19 -4.57
N ALA A 303 -3.31 -12.16 -3.84
CA ALA A 303 -4.46 -12.17 -2.95
C ALA A 303 -5.68 -11.58 -3.66
N SER A 304 -6.80 -12.28 -3.68
CA SER A 304 -8.05 -11.85 -4.33
C SER A 304 -9.20 -11.82 -3.34
N ASP A 305 -9.97 -10.74 -3.34
CA ASP A 305 -11.25 -10.67 -2.64
C ASP A 305 -12.37 -11.40 -3.43
N PRO A 306 -13.54 -11.66 -2.81
CA PRO A 306 -14.69 -12.25 -3.52
C PRO A 306 -15.28 -11.38 -4.64
N GLY A 307 -14.95 -10.09 -4.68
CA GLY A 307 -15.32 -9.14 -5.73
C GLY A 307 -14.37 -9.13 -6.93
N GLY A 308 -13.28 -9.90 -6.88
CA GLY A 308 -12.26 -10.01 -7.92
C GLY A 308 -11.19 -8.91 -7.91
N LEU A 309 -11.13 -8.06 -6.88
CA LEU A 309 -10.03 -7.11 -6.71
C LEU A 309 -8.82 -7.82 -6.09
N GLN A 310 -7.61 -7.38 -6.49
CA GLN A 310 -6.39 -8.11 -6.20
C GLN A 310 -5.26 -7.22 -5.68
N ALA A 311 -4.39 -7.84 -4.88
CA ALA A 311 -3.05 -7.34 -4.58
C ALA A 311 -2.02 -8.45 -4.79
N GLN A 312 -0.81 -8.07 -5.23
CA GLN A 312 0.26 -9.02 -5.52
C GLN A 312 1.55 -8.64 -4.78
N SER A 313 2.27 -9.65 -4.29
CA SER A 313 3.57 -9.49 -3.66
C SER A 313 4.50 -10.61 -4.14
N SER A 314 5.79 -10.33 -4.24
CA SER A 314 6.80 -11.28 -4.68
C SER A 314 7.97 -11.34 -3.69
N PHE A 315 8.54 -12.54 -3.52
CA PHE A 315 9.73 -12.75 -2.70
C PHE A 315 10.66 -13.75 -3.40
N ARG A 316 11.95 -13.72 -3.05
CA ARG A 316 12.96 -14.65 -3.56
C ARG A 316 13.00 -15.91 -2.70
N VAL A 317 13.18 -17.05 -3.36
CA VAL A 317 13.49 -18.32 -2.73
C VAL A 317 14.77 -18.84 -3.34
N THR A 318 15.79 -19.02 -2.50
CA THR A 318 17.07 -19.63 -2.86
C THR A 318 17.06 -21.06 -2.34
N VAL A 319 17.17 -22.03 -3.25
CA VAL A 319 17.40 -23.42 -2.87
C VAL A 319 18.91 -23.61 -2.77
N ALA A 320 19.42 -23.40 -1.56
CA ALA A 320 20.77 -23.84 -1.21
C ALA A 320 20.78 -25.36 -1.25
N GLY A 321 21.82 -26.00 -1.76
CA GLY A 321 21.87 -27.47 -1.72
C GLY A 321 21.91 -27.95 -0.27
N ALA A 322 21.10 -28.96 0.08
CA ALA A 322 21.34 -29.80 1.23
C ALA A 322 22.69 -30.47 1.01
N HIS A 323 23.54 -30.51 2.04
CA HIS A 323 24.85 -31.17 2.07
C HIS A 323 25.00 -32.16 0.91
N VAL A 324 25.74 -31.72 -0.10
CA VAL A 324 26.19 -32.62 -1.15
C VAL A 324 27.00 -33.66 -0.41
N VAL A 325 26.75 -34.95 -0.62
CA VAL A 325 27.74 -35.94 -0.24
C VAL A 325 28.92 -35.65 -1.18
N GLY A 326 29.92 -34.90 -0.73
CA GLY A 326 30.97 -34.39 -1.59
C GLY A 326 31.38 -32.94 -1.37
N PHE A 327 32.57 -32.62 -1.86
CA PHE A 327 33.31 -31.42 -1.48
C PHE A 327 32.60 -30.10 -1.83
N GLN A 328 32.34 -29.26 -0.81
CA GLN A 328 31.73 -27.94 -0.98
C GLN A 328 32.76 -26.79 -0.93
N ILE A 329 32.60 -25.82 -1.83
CA ILE A 329 33.33 -24.54 -1.80
C ILE A 329 32.33 -23.39 -1.71
N ASP A 330 32.28 -22.75 -0.54
CA ASP A 330 31.50 -21.53 -0.31
C ASP A 330 32.30 -20.29 -0.69
N LEU A 331 31.75 -19.48 -1.60
CA LEU A 331 32.37 -18.24 -2.06
C LEU A 331 31.71 -17.03 -1.40
N ALA A 332 32.55 -16.19 -0.79
CA ALA A 332 32.17 -14.88 -0.30
C ALA A 332 32.97 -13.79 -1.04
N PHE A 333 32.30 -12.70 -1.44
CA PHE A 333 32.94 -11.58 -2.11
C PHE A 333 33.03 -10.38 -1.18
N ALA A 334 34.25 -9.97 -0.82
CA ALA A 334 34.49 -8.80 0.02
C ALA A 334 34.39 -7.47 -0.75
N THR A 335 34.42 -7.53 -2.07
CA THR A 335 34.28 -6.37 -2.97
C THR A 335 33.24 -6.63 -4.05
N ALA A 336 32.61 -5.58 -4.58
CA ALA A 336 31.67 -5.72 -5.68
C ALA A 336 32.36 -6.19 -6.97
N LEU A 337 31.75 -7.16 -7.65
CA LEU A 337 32.19 -7.76 -8.91
C LEU A 337 31.11 -7.64 -9.97
N SER A 338 31.49 -7.61 -11.26
CA SER A 338 30.53 -7.73 -12.37
C SER A 338 29.88 -9.13 -12.38
N SER A 339 28.69 -9.28 -12.98
CA SER A 339 28.04 -10.59 -13.09
C SER A 339 28.89 -11.62 -13.84
N ALA A 340 29.66 -11.19 -14.85
CA ALA A 340 30.54 -12.07 -15.60
C ALA A 340 31.77 -12.51 -14.78
N GLN A 341 32.33 -11.60 -13.97
CA GLN A 341 33.41 -11.92 -13.05
C GLN A 341 32.95 -12.91 -11.97
N GLN A 342 31.79 -12.66 -11.34
CA GLN A 342 31.21 -13.59 -10.36
C GLN A 342 30.97 -14.97 -10.97
N ALA A 343 30.43 -15.04 -12.19
CA ALA A 343 30.25 -16.30 -12.90
C ALA A 343 31.58 -17.04 -13.11
N ALA A 344 32.68 -16.35 -13.42
CA ALA A 344 33.99 -16.98 -13.55
C ALA A 344 34.50 -17.59 -12.23
N PHE A 345 34.21 -16.98 -11.08
CA PHE A 345 34.51 -17.56 -9.77
C PHE A 345 33.66 -18.80 -9.49
N TYR A 346 32.35 -18.73 -9.72
CA TYR A 346 31.47 -19.88 -9.53
C TYR A 346 31.85 -21.06 -10.43
N ASP A 347 32.17 -20.80 -11.70
CA ASP A 347 32.63 -21.82 -12.64
C ASP A 347 33.93 -22.52 -12.17
N ALA A 348 34.88 -21.76 -11.61
CA ALA A 348 36.12 -22.31 -11.10
C ALA A 348 35.91 -23.14 -9.83
N ALA A 349 35.04 -22.67 -8.92
CA ALA A 349 34.65 -23.44 -7.74
C ALA A 349 33.93 -24.73 -8.14
N GLU A 350 32.98 -24.66 -9.09
CA GLU A 350 32.28 -25.84 -9.60
C GLU A 350 33.24 -26.84 -10.23
N ARG A 351 34.24 -26.37 -10.98
CA ARG A 351 35.28 -27.22 -11.56
C ARG A 351 36.01 -28.02 -10.48
N TRP A 352 36.41 -27.37 -9.38
CA TRP A 352 37.06 -28.03 -8.24
C TRP A 352 36.11 -28.95 -7.46
N MET A 353 34.91 -28.49 -7.12
CA MET A 353 33.90 -29.30 -6.42
C MET A 353 33.58 -30.58 -7.20
N THR A 354 33.48 -30.52 -8.52
CA THR A 354 33.24 -31.71 -9.36
C THR A 354 34.41 -32.68 -9.34
N ILE A 355 35.66 -32.18 -9.42
CA ILE A 355 36.87 -33.02 -9.29
C ILE A 355 36.94 -33.67 -7.91
N LEU A 356 36.53 -32.94 -6.89
CA LEU A 356 36.59 -33.34 -5.49
C LEU A 356 35.29 -33.96 -4.98
N THR A 357 34.34 -34.30 -5.85
CA THR A 357 32.96 -34.69 -5.48
C THR A 357 32.84 -35.87 -4.52
N ASN A 358 33.91 -36.67 -4.35
CA ASN A 358 33.94 -37.80 -3.41
C ASN A 358 34.78 -37.52 -2.16
N THR A 359 35.29 -36.29 -2.01
CA THR A 359 35.92 -35.82 -0.77
C THR A 359 34.83 -35.28 0.14
N GLU A 360 34.88 -35.67 1.41
CA GLU A 360 34.04 -35.13 2.48
C GLU A 360 34.97 -34.86 3.67
N LEU A 361 35.06 -33.60 4.11
CA LEU A 361 35.87 -33.22 5.26
C LEU A 361 34.99 -32.88 6.46
N PRO A 362 35.47 -33.10 7.70
CA PRO A 362 34.69 -32.72 8.87
C PRO A 362 34.41 -31.22 8.93
N ASP A 363 33.16 -30.84 9.18
CA ASP A 363 32.73 -29.48 9.46
C ASP A 363 33.56 -28.86 10.59
N VAL A 364 33.79 -27.56 10.48
CA VAL A 364 34.48 -26.78 11.50
C VAL A 364 33.55 -25.70 12.02
N THR A 365 33.25 -25.73 13.32
CA THR A 365 32.60 -24.62 14.02
C THR A 365 33.55 -23.42 14.04
N VAL A 366 33.06 -22.23 13.70
CA VAL A 366 33.84 -21.00 13.68
C VAL A 366 33.60 -20.23 14.98
N ASN A 367 34.66 -20.06 15.78
CA ASN A 367 34.62 -19.26 17.00
C ASN A 367 35.36 -17.93 16.79
N GLY A 368 34.60 -16.84 16.69
CA GLY A 368 35.14 -15.50 16.52
C GLY A 368 35.46 -15.15 15.06
N PRO A 369 36.05 -13.97 14.82
CA PRO A 369 36.26 -13.46 13.47
C PRO A 369 37.24 -14.34 12.69
N LEU A 370 36.95 -14.49 11.41
CA LEU A 370 37.80 -15.15 10.43
C LEU A 370 38.86 -14.16 9.92
N ASP A 371 39.77 -13.75 10.82
CA ASP A 371 40.82 -12.76 10.54
C ASP A 371 41.83 -13.31 9.51
N CYS A 372 41.52 -13.14 8.23
CA CYS A 372 42.45 -13.45 7.16
C CYS A 372 42.27 -12.58 5.91
N ALA A 373 41.08 -12.04 5.64
CA ALA A 373 40.70 -11.45 4.35
C ALA A 373 40.33 -9.95 4.40
N GLY A 374 40.74 -9.21 5.44
CA GLY A 374 40.29 -7.82 5.61
C GLY A 374 38.79 -7.74 5.96
N GLU A 375 38.03 -6.84 5.30
CA GLU A 375 36.66 -6.39 5.62
C GLU A 375 35.53 -7.45 5.46
N TYR A 376 35.80 -8.74 5.62
CA TYR A 376 34.73 -9.75 5.70
C TYR A 376 34.29 -9.97 7.15
N GLU A 377 33.27 -9.22 7.57
CA GLU A 377 32.76 -9.21 8.96
C GLU A 377 31.49 -10.05 9.18
N GLN A 378 31.02 -10.76 8.16
CA GLN A 378 29.77 -11.53 8.29
C GLN A 378 29.95 -12.72 9.24
N PRO A 379 28.99 -12.96 10.15
CA PRO A 379 29.06 -14.10 11.06
C PRO A 379 28.93 -15.40 10.27
N VAL A 380 29.86 -16.32 10.51
CA VAL A 380 29.85 -17.70 10.00
C VAL A 380 29.83 -18.60 11.23
N GLU A 381 28.85 -19.50 11.34
CA GLU A 381 28.72 -20.41 12.49
C GLU A 381 29.49 -21.72 12.27
N THR A 382 29.37 -22.29 11.08
CA THR A 382 30.02 -23.54 10.66
C THR A 382 30.48 -23.40 9.22
N ILE A 383 31.62 -24.01 8.91
CA ILE A 383 32.11 -24.15 7.53
C ILE A 383 32.14 -25.64 7.20
N ASP A 384 31.37 -26.00 6.18
CA ASP A 384 31.49 -27.28 5.49
C ASP A 384 32.60 -27.19 4.44
N ASP A 385 33.46 -28.21 4.37
CA ASP A 385 34.61 -28.36 3.47
C ASP A 385 35.54 -27.14 3.28
N LEU A 386 35.18 -26.12 2.52
CA LEU A 386 36.02 -24.95 2.30
C LEU A 386 35.21 -23.68 2.06
N MET A 387 35.54 -22.62 2.79
CA MET A 387 35.08 -21.27 2.47
C MET A 387 36.24 -20.42 1.93
N ILE A 388 36.00 -19.70 0.84
CA ILE A 388 36.96 -18.80 0.22
C ILE A 388 36.40 -17.39 0.13
N VAL A 389 37.11 -16.42 0.69
CA VAL A 389 36.80 -15.00 0.50
C VAL A 389 37.61 -14.46 -0.68
N ALA A 390 36.92 -14.00 -1.71
CA ALA A 390 37.50 -13.35 -2.87
C ALA A 390 37.36 -11.82 -2.76
N SER A 391 38.40 -11.09 -3.14
CA SER A 391 38.42 -9.63 -3.14
C SER A 391 39.18 -9.07 -4.34
N VAL A 392 38.83 -7.87 -4.74
CA VAL A 392 39.49 -7.09 -5.79
C VAL A 392 40.15 -5.89 -5.13
N VAL A 393 41.47 -5.84 -5.17
CA VAL A 393 42.27 -4.84 -4.47
C VAL A 393 43.32 -4.28 -5.42
N GLU A 394 43.90 -3.13 -5.09
CA GLU A 394 45.08 -2.65 -5.79
C GLU A 394 46.30 -3.44 -5.27
N ILE A 395 46.99 -4.18 -6.15
CA ILE A 395 48.16 -4.98 -5.78
C ILE A 395 49.44 -4.29 -6.23
N ASP A 396 49.67 -4.20 -7.54
CA ASP A 396 50.87 -3.59 -8.10
C ASP A 396 50.69 -2.93 -9.48
N GLY A 397 49.46 -2.86 -9.97
CA GLY A 397 49.13 -2.22 -11.25
C GLY A 397 49.25 -3.18 -12.42
N PRO A 398 49.13 -2.71 -13.68
CA PRO A 398 48.93 -3.60 -14.81
C PRO A 398 50.09 -4.58 -15.09
N GLY A 399 49.75 -5.85 -15.32
CA GLY A 399 50.57 -6.88 -15.96
C GLY A 399 51.55 -7.61 -15.03
N ALA A 400 51.44 -7.44 -13.71
CA ALA A 400 52.29 -8.11 -12.72
C ALA A 400 51.49 -9.16 -11.93
N VAL A 401 51.15 -8.93 -10.66
CA VAL A 401 50.40 -9.93 -9.87
C VAL A 401 48.93 -9.92 -10.29
N LEU A 402 48.56 -10.81 -11.21
CA LEU A 402 47.18 -10.93 -11.70
C LEU A 402 46.18 -11.30 -10.58
N GLY A 403 46.62 -12.17 -9.68
CA GLY A 403 45.90 -12.61 -8.51
C GLY A 403 46.86 -13.27 -7.53
N ARG A 404 46.42 -13.39 -6.28
CA ARG A 404 47.13 -14.14 -5.25
C ARG A 404 46.17 -14.84 -4.31
N ALA A 405 46.54 -16.02 -3.84
CA ALA A 405 45.71 -16.82 -2.96
C ALA A 405 46.48 -17.70 -1.99
N GLY A 406 45.77 -18.18 -0.97
CA GLY A 406 46.31 -19.16 -0.06
C GLY A 406 45.35 -19.53 1.07
N PRO A 407 45.62 -20.66 1.75
CA PRO A 407 44.86 -21.06 2.92
C PRO A 407 45.22 -20.15 4.10
N CYS A 408 44.22 -19.91 4.94
CA CYS A 408 44.36 -19.09 6.14
C CYS A 408 44.13 -19.92 7.39
N ARG A 409 43.24 -20.92 7.30
CA ARG A 409 42.99 -21.86 8.38
C ARG A 409 42.90 -23.30 7.89
N LEU A 410 43.49 -24.19 8.70
CA LEU A 410 43.61 -25.61 8.40
C LEU A 410 42.93 -26.46 9.48
N ARG A 411 42.43 -27.62 9.07
CA ARG A 411 41.89 -28.63 9.99
C ARG A 411 43.00 -29.32 10.76
N SER A 412 42.81 -29.47 12.06
CA SER A 412 43.67 -30.32 12.89
C SER A 412 43.56 -31.77 12.44
N GLY A 413 44.71 -32.43 12.25
CA GLY A 413 44.77 -33.82 11.78
C GLY A 413 45.13 -33.91 10.31
N SER A 414 44.18 -33.61 9.41
CA SER A 414 44.42 -33.67 7.96
C SER A 414 45.29 -32.54 7.43
N TYR A 415 45.35 -31.40 8.13
CA TYR A 415 45.96 -30.14 7.65
C TYR A 415 45.35 -29.61 6.36
N LEU A 416 44.19 -30.15 5.94
CA LEU A 416 43.48 -29.64 4.78
C LEU A 416 42.81 -28.31 5.12
N PRO A 417 42.81 -27.34 4.18
CA PRO A 417 42.23 -26.02 4.38
C PRO A 417 40.72 -26.10 4.58
N TYR A 418 40.18 -25.30 5.50
CA TYR A 418 38.74 -25.05 5.60
C TYR A 418 38.39 -23.58 5.37
N PHE A 419 39.39 -22.69 5.38
CA PHE A 419 39.20 -21.29 5.10
C PHE A 419 40.42 -20.70 4.41
N GLY A 420 40.19 -19.95 3.33
CA GLY A 420 41.24 -19.28 2.58
C GLY A 420 40.76 -17.99 1.94
N ARG A 421 41.67 -17.32 1.24
CA ARG A 421 41.36 -16.08 0.54
C ARG A 421 42.01 -16.01 -0.82
N MET A 422 41.41 -15.19 -1.67
CA MET A 422 41.94 -14.81 -2.97
C MET A 422 41.81 -13.29 -3.17
N GLU A 423 42.84 -12.68 -3.72
CA GLU A 423 42.94 -11.25 -3.97
C GLU A 423 43.33 -11.05 -5.43
N PHE A 424 42.55 -10.30 -6.20
CA PHE A 424 42.81 -10.03 -7.62
C PHE A 424 43.13 -8.55 -7.84
N ASP A 425 44.11 -8.26 -8.71
CA ASP A 425 44.46 -6.87 -9.01
C ASP A 425 43.34 -6.21 -9.84
N VAL A 426 42.77 -5.15 -9.29
CA VAL A 426 41.79 -4.30 -9.97
C VAL A 426 42.29 -3.79 -11.33
N ALA A 427 43.59 -3.57 -11.47
CA ALA A 427 44.21 -3.06 -12.70
C ALA A 427 44.21 -4.08 -13.86
N ASP A 428 44.15 -5.37 -13.55
CA ASP A 428 44.26 -6.46 -14.54
C ASP A 428 42.93 -7.17 -14.82
N LEU A 429 41.93 -6.98 -13.95
CA LEU A 429 40.68 -7.73 -13.98
C LEU A 429 39.91 -7.59 -15.30
N GLU A 430 39.79 -6.37 -15.83
CA GLU A 430 39.07 -6.10 -17.08
C GLU A 430 39.79 -6.72 -18.30
N GLU A 431 41.12 -6.67 -18.32
CA GLU A 431 41.91 -7.25 -19.40
C GLU A 431 41.88 -8.78 -19.35
N MET A 432 41.92 -9.38 -18.15
CA MET A 432 41.77 -10.83 -17.99
C MET A 432 40.39 -11.32 -18.44
N GLU A 433 39.34 -10.56 -18.15
CA GLU A 433 37.98 -10.85 -18.61
C GLU A 433 37.91 -10.78 -20.14
N ARG A 434 38.47 -9.72 -20.73
CA ARG A 434 38.46 -9.51 -22.20
C ARG A 434 39.31 -10.54 -22.96
N SER A 435 40.45 -10.95 -22.39
CA SER A 435 41.37 -11.91 -23.00
C SER A 435 41.00 -13.37 -22.72
N GLY A 436 40.06 -13.63 -21.81
CA GLY A 436 39.61 -14.97 -21.43
C GLY A 436 40.56 -15.69 -20.45
N THR A 437 41.57 -15.01 -19.92
CA THR A 437 42.52 -15.58 -18.95
C THR A 437 41.99 -15.56 -17.51
N LEU A 438 40.94 -14.79 -17.23
CA LEU A 438 40.36 -14.65 -15.89
C LEU A 438 40.01 -16.00 -15.25
N LYS A 439 39.27 -16.85 -15.97
CA LYS A 439 38.81 -18.15 -15.44
C LYS A 439 39.99 -19.11 -15.14
N PRO A 440 40.99 -19.29 -16.02
CA PRO A 440 42.21 -20.02 -15.69
C PRO A 440 42.96 -19.47 -14.48
N VAL A 441 43.10 -18.15 -14.34
CA VAL A 441 43.77 -17.54 -13.16
C VAL A 441 42.98 -17.85 -11.89
N ILE A 442 41.65 -17.68 -11.89
CA ILE A 442 40.83 -18.03 -10.72
C ILE A 442 40.96 -19.52 -10.35
N LEU A 443 40.94 -20.40 -11.35
CA LEU A 443 41.10 -21.84 -11.12
C LEU A 443 42.46 -22.18 -10.52
N HIS A 444 43.52 -21.49 -10.96
CA HIS A 444 44.88 -21.58 -10.43
C HIS A 444 44.94 -21.12 -8.96
N GLU A 445 44.42 -19.91 -8.67
CA GLU A 445 44.40 -19.35 -7.33
C GLU A 445 43.61 -20.21 -6.33
N MET A 446 42.47 -20.76 -6.75
CA MET A 446 41.72 -21.71 -5.93
C MET A 446 42.53 -22.98 -5.59
N ALA A 447 43.39 -23.44 -6.49
CA ALA A 447 44.26 -24.59 -6.24
C ALA A 447 45.29 -24.30 -5.15
N HIS A 448 45.80 -23.06 -5.07
CA HIS A 448 46.63 -22.61 -3.95
C HIS A 448 45.87 -22.61 -2.64
N VAL A 449 44.58 -22.19 -2.64
CA VAL A 449 43.74 -22.30 -1.45
C VAL A 449 43.55 -23.75 -1.02
N LEU A 450 43.37 -24.69 -1.97
CA LEU A 450 43.20 -26.12 -1.70
C LEU A 450 44.46 -26.81 -1.17
N GLY A 451 45.64 -26.24 -1.43
CA GLY A 451 46.90 -26.69 -0.84
C GLY A 451 48.04 -26.96 -1.81
N ILE A 452 47.82 -26.86 -3.12
CA ILE A 452 48.87 -27.00 -4.13
C ILE A 452 49.86 -25.86 -3.95
N GLY A 453 51.14 -26.16 -3.75
CA GLY A 453 52.18 -25.16 -3.54
C GLY A 453 52.24 -24.56 -2.13
N THR A 454 51.08 -24.35 -1.50
CA THR A 454 50.98 -23.68 -0.19
C THR A 454 51.23 -24.61 0.98
N LEU A 455 50.85 -25.90 0.89
CA LEU A 455 51.03 -26.86 1.99
C LEU A 455 52.34 -27.64 1.92
N TRP A 456 53.02 -27.68 0.76
CA TRP A 456 54.14 -28.58 0.54
C TRP A 456 55.31 -28.35 1.50
N GLN A 457 55.71 -27.10 1.71
CA GLN A 457 56.78 -26.77 2.66
C GLN A 457 56.33 -27.02 4.11
N HIS A 458 55.09 -26.65 4.45
CA HIS A 458 54.54 -26.83 5.81
C HIS A 458 54.44 -28.30 6.23
N LEU A 459 54.19 -29.19 5.27
CA LEU A 459 54.08 -30.63 5.46
C LEU A 459 55.38 -31.37 5.10
N ASN A 460 56.45 -30.64 4.77
CA ASN A 460 57.76 -31.18 4.38
C ASN A 460 57.67 -32.23 3.26
N LEU A 461 56.91 -31.91 2.20
CA LEU A 461 56.63 -32.80 1.08
C LEU A 461 57.62 -32.65 -0.07
N LEU A 462 58.41 -31.57 -0.11
CA LEU A 462 59.38 -31.33 -1.18
C LEU A 462 60.72 -32.02 -0.89
N ALA A 463 61.34 -32.53 -1.95
CA ALA A 463 62.76 -32.85 -1.94
C ALA A 463 63.57 -31.64 -2.42
N ASN A 464 64.62 -31.26 -1.68
CA ASN A 464 65.49 -30.12 -1.95
C ASN A 464 64.73 -28.79 -2.18
N PRO A 465 63.92 -28.29 -1.22
CA PRO A 465 63.21 -27.02 -1.36
C PRO A 465 64.21 -25.87 -1.66
N SER A 466 63.99 -25.16 -2.75
CA SER A 466 64.94 -24.16 -3.26
C SER A 466 65.00 -22.89 -2.41
N LEU A 467 63.93 -22.58 -1.67
CA LEU A 467 63.91 -21.48 -0.71
C LEU A 467 64.79 -21.77 0.52
N GLU A 468 65.05 -23.04 0.86
CA GLU A 468 65.91 -23.43 1.98
C GLU A 468 67.32 -23.83 1.54
N ALA A 469 67.43 -24.65 0.49
CA ALA A 469 68.70 -25.22 0.02
C ALA A 469 69.45 -24.34 -1.00
N GLY A 470 68.85 -23.22 -1.41
CA GLY A 470 69.38 -22.27 -2.39
C GLY A 470 68.73 -22.39 -3.76
N ARG A 471 68.59 -21.28 -4.47
CA ARG A 471 67.97 -21.25 -5.81
C ARG A 471 68.71 -22.16 -6.79
N GLN A 472 67.94 -22.72 -7.73
CA GLN A 472 68.39 -23.63 -8.80
C GLN A 472 68.77 -25.05 -8.36
N VAL A 473 68.63 -25.40 -7.08
CA VAL A 473 68.67 -26.81 -6.66
C VAL A 473 67.52 -27.59 -7.28
N ASP A 474 67.71 -28.88 -7.52
CA ASP A 474 66.66 -29.70 -8.13
C ASP A 474 65.53 -30.01 -7.12
N THR A 475 64.57 -29.09 -7.03
CA THR A 475 63.37 -29.21 -6.21
C THR A 475 62.29 -30.00 -6.95
N TYR A 476 61.71 -30.99 -6.29
CA TYR A 476 60.66 -31.83 -6.89
C TYR A 476 59.71 -32.39 -5.83
N LEU A 477 58.55 -32.87 -6.27
CA LEU A 477 57.52 -33.46 -5.41
C LEU A 477 57.53 -34.99 -5.54
N PRO A 478 58.18 -35.73 -4.62
CA PRO A 478 58.31 -37.19 -4.67
C PRO A 478 57.06 -37.96 -4.22
N LEU A 479 55.85 -37.44 -4.47
CA LEU A 479 54.62 -38.09 -4.04
C LEU A 479 54.09 -39.07 -5.09
N PRO A 480 53.68 -40.28 -4.69
CA PRO A 480 53.53 -41.42 -5.60
C PRO A 480 52.42 -41.24 -6.64
N LEU A 481 51.30 -40.59 -6.30
CA LEU A 481 50.20 -40.41 -7.26
C LEU A 481 50.55 -39.35 -8.31
N ALA A 482 51.11 -38.21 -7.90
CA ALA A 482 51.60 -37.17 -8.81
C ALA A 482 52.73 -37.69 -9.71
N VAL A 483 53.66 -38.48 -9.17
CA VAL A 483 54.74 -39.13 -9.95
C VAL A 483 54.17 -40.09 -11.00
N ALA A 484 53.16 -40.89 -10.65
CA ALA A 484 52.51 -41.78 -11.61
C ALA A 484 51.81 -41.02 -12.74
N ALA A 485 51.12 -39.92 -12.43
CA ALA A 485 50.52 -39.05 -13.45
C ALA A 485 51.58 -38.38 -14.35
N PHE A 486 52.69 -37.95 -13.77
CA PHE A 486 53.81 -37.36 -14.53
C PHE A 486 54.40 -38.38 -15.52
N ASP A 487 54.57 -39.63 -15.09
CA ASP A 487 55.01 -40.71 -15.98
C ASP A 487 54.01 -40.99 -17.11
N GLN A 488 52.71 -41.02 -16.81
CA GLN A 488 51.65 -41.18 -17.82
C GLN A 488 51.60 -40.00 -18.81
N ALA A 489 51.98 -38.80 -18.38
CA ALA A 489 52.11 -37.63 -19.24
C ALA A 489 53.35 -37.71 -20.17
N GLY A 490 54.20 -38.74 -20.06
CA GLY A 490 55.42 -38.92 -20.85
C GLY A 490 56.71 -38.83 -20.03
N GLY A 491 56.61 -38.72 -18.69
CA GLY A 491 57.74 -38.51 -17.79
C GLY A 491 58.62 -39.72 -17.50
N VAL A 492 58.28 -40.91 -18.00
CA VAL A 492 59.05 -42.16 -17.73
C VAL A 492 60.53 -42.02 -18.12
N GLY A 493 60.80 -41.36 -19.25
CA GLY A 493 62.15 -41.12 -19.76
C GLY A 493 62.77 -39.79 -19.31
N TYR A 494 62.15 -39.08 -18.36
CA TYR A 494 62.66 -37.79 -17.89
C TYR A 494 63.97 -37.97 -17.12
N THR A 495 65.03 -37.33 -17.58
CA THR A 495 66.38 -37.37 -16.98
C THR A 495 66.84 -36.00 -16.47
N GLY A 496 65.95 -35.00 -16.45
CA GLY A 496 66.27 -33.61 -16.07
C GLY A 496 66.34 -33.36 -14.55
N GLY A 497 66.20 -34.40 -13.73
CA GLY A 497 66.15 -34.32 -12.27
C GLY A 497 65.14 -35.29 -11.67
N GLY A 498 64.68 -34.98 -10.46
CA GLY A 498 63.55 -35.65 -9.81
C GLY A 498 62.23 -35.46 -10.56
N LYS A 499 61.36 -36.46 -10.47
CA LYS A 499 60.04 -36.45 -11.13
C LYS A 499 59.09 -35.47 -10.44
N VAL A 500 58.14 -34.93 -11.22
CA VAL A 500 57.28 -33.80 -10.80
C VAL A 500 58.13 -32.60 -10.37
N PRO A 501 58.93 -32.04 -11.30
CA PRO A 501 59.84 -30.95 -10.97
C PRO A 501 59.06 -29.70 -10.56
N VAL A 502 59.49 -29.11 -9.46
CA VAL A 502 58.92 -27.89 -8.85
C VAL A 502 59.77 -26.69 -9.27
N ALA A 503 59.14 -25.53 -9.37
CA ALA A 503 59.78 -24.27 -9.71
C ALA A 503 60.88 -23.95 -8.69
N ASN A 504 62.10 -23.72 -9.18
CA ASN A 504 63.31 -23.52 -8.40
C ASN A 504 64.17 -22.35 -8.91
N LYS A 505 63.65 -21.64 -9.91
CA LYS A 505 64.28 -20.56 -10.66
C LYS A 505 63.21 -19.64 -11.24
N GLY A 506 62.32 -19.16 -10.37
CA GLY A 506 61.27 -18.21 -10.71
C GLY A 506 61.84 -17.00 -11.44
N ILE A 507 61.04 -16.44 -12.34
CA ILE A 507 61.39 -15.23 -13.10
C ILE A 507 61.41 -14.02 -12.13
N ARG A 508 60.52 -14.01 -11.13
CA ARG A 508 60.46 -13.10 -9.98
C ARG A 508 60.50 -13.86 -8.63
N PRO A 509 60.81 -13.20 -7.49
CA PRO A 509 60.58 -13.78 -6.15
C PRO A 509 59.12 -14.22 -5.98
N GLY A 510 58.86 -15.24 -5.15
CA GLY A 510 57.51 -15.70 -4.81
C GLY A 510 57.05 -17.00 -5.48
N SER A 511 57.51 -17.28 -6.69
CA SER A 511 57.08 -18.45 -7.48
C SER A 511 57.76 -19.78 -7.12
N ASP A 512 58.93 -19.72 -6.48
CA ASP A 512 59.73 -20.90 -6.14
C ASP A 512 59.02 -21.75 -5.07
N ASP A 513 59.19 -23.07 -5.17
CA ASP A 513 58.64 -24.10 -4.29
C ASP A 513 57.09 -24.17 -4.24
N GLY A 514 56.39 -23.32 -5.01
CA GLY A 514 54.92 -23.22 -5.02
C GLY A 514 54.25 -23.70 -6.31
N HIS A 515 55.02 -23.87 -7.38
CA HIS A 515 54.50 -24.17 -8.72
C HIS A 515 55.22 -25.35 -9.36
N TRP A 516 54.61 -25.91 -10.40
CA TRP A 516 55.36 -26.79 -11.28
C TRP A 516 56.41 -26.03 -12.09
N ARG A 517 57.53 -26.70 -12.36
CA ARG A 517 58.63 -26.12 -13.13
C ARG A 517 58.20 -25.88 -14.58
N LYS A 518 57.96 -24.62 -14.94
CA LYS A 518 57.50 -24.23 -16.28
C LYS A 518 58.42 -24.71 -17.41
N SER A 519 59.73 -24.71 -17.18
CA SER A 519 60.72 -25.21 -18.16
C SER A 519 60.61 -26.72 -18.43
N VAL A 520 59.74 -27.44 -17.73
CA VAL A 520 59.43 -28.85 -17.97
C VAL A 520 57.96 -29.05 -18.30
N LEU A 521 57.05 -28.39 -17.57
CA LEU A 521 55.60 -28.60 -17.75
C LEU A 521 54.92 -27.63 -18.73
N GLY A 522 55.60 -26.59 -19.21
CA GLY A 522 55.09 -25.69 -20.25
C GLY A 522 53.81 -24.93 -19.87
N THR A 523 52.70 -25.28 -20.50
CA THR A 523 51.40 -24.57 -20.38
C THR A 523 50.48 -25.14 -19.31
N GLU A 524 50.93 -26.10 -18.49
CA GLU A 524 50.13 -26.66 -17.41
C GLU A 524 49.67 -25.56 -16.43
N LEU A 525 48.42 -25.65 -15.97
CA LEU A 525 47.73 -24.63 -15.18
C LEU A 525 48.55 -24.14 -13.98
N MET A 526 49.14 -25.04 -13.20
CA MET A 526 49.85 -24.75 -11.94
C MET A 526 51.35 -24.47 -12.15
N THR A 527 51.76 -24.11 -13.36
CA THR A 527 53.08 -23.50 -13.59
C THR A 527 53.07 -22.03 -13.16
N SER A 528 54.23 -21.47 -12.83
CA SER A 528 54.36 -20.10 -12.30
C SER A 528 54.07 -18.98 -13.31
N ALA A 529 53.51 -19.28 -14.48
CA ALA A 529 53.20 -18.27 -15.49
C ALA A 529 52.11 -18.79 -16.44
N ILE A 530 51.11 -17.96 -16.73
CA ILE A 530 50.01 -18.27 -17.63
C ILE A 530 50.32 -17.83 -19.06
N ASN A 531 49.98 -18.68 -20.03
CA ASN A 531 50.15 -18.37 -21.44
C ASN A 531 48.88 -17.70 -22.00
N ALA A 532 48.85 -16.37 -22.05
CA ALA A 532 47.69 -15.59 -22.48
C ALA A 532 47.22 -15.84 -23.92
N HIS A 533 48.06 -16.48 -24.74
CA HIS A 533 47.74 -16.86 -26.12
C HIS A 533 47.82 -18.38 -26.36
N ALA A 534 47.95 -19.19 -25.30
CA ALA A 534 47.92 -20.63 -25.47
C ALA A 534 46.53 -21.09 -25.93
N GLN A 535 46.52 -22.04 -26.87
CA GLN A 535 45.29 -22.70 -27.32
C GLN A 535 44.60 -23.48 -26.18
N SER A 536 45.33 -23.83 -25.12
CA SER A 536 44.82 -24.52 -23.93
C SER A 536 45.75 -24.29 -22.73
N ILE A 537 45.18 -24.07 -21.54
CA ILE A 537 45.86 -24.03 -20.24
C ILE A 537 45.31 -25.20 -19.41
N PRO A 538 45.82 -26.43 -19.62
CA PRO A 538 45.21 -27.63 -19.06
C PRO A 538 45.45 -27.77 -17.55
N LEU A 539 44.38 -28.09 -16.82
CA LEU A 539 44.45 -28.67 -15.48
C LEU A 539 44.77 -30.17 -15.62
N SER A 540 46.05 -30.52 -15.48
CA SER A 540 46.51 -31.89 -15.76
C SER A 540 46.19 -32.88 -14.64
N ALA A 541 46.24 -34.17 -14.98
CA ALA A 541 46.19 -35.24 -13.99
C ALA A 541 47.32 -35.17 -12.96
N ILE A 542 48.43 -34.47 -13.25
CA ILE A 542 49.54 -34.26 -12.29
C ILE A 542 49.07 -33.36 -11.15
N SER A 543 48.44 -32.23 -11.46
CA SER A 543 47.88 -31.29 -10.48
C SER A 543 46.74 -31.91 -9.68
N ILE A 544 45.84 -32.65 -10.34
CA ILE A 544 44.74 -33.33 -9.64
C ILE A 544 45.27 -34.42 -8.70
N GLN A 545 46.23 -35.24 -9.13
CA GLN A 545 46.83 -36.26 -8.25
C GLN A 545 47.65 -35.67 -7.10
N ALA A 546 48.23 -34.46 -7.27
CA ALA A 546 48.89 -33.79 -6.17
C ALA A 546 47.92 -33.46 -5.02
N LEU A 547 46.64 -33.19 -5.29
CA LEU A 547 45.61 -33.09 -4.26
C LEU A 547 45.29 -34.46 -3.64
N ALA A 548 45.24 -35.53 -4.43
CA ALA A 548 45.03 -36.87 -3.89
C ALA A 548 46.15 -37.28 -2.91
N ASP A 549 47.40 -36.93 -3.24
CA ASP A 549 48.55 -37.14 -2.35
C ASP A 549 48.46 -36.28 -1.05
N LEU A 550 47.73 -35.15 -1.05
CA LEU A 550 47.44 -34.36 0.15
C LEU A 550 46.30 -34.95 1.00
N GLY A 551 45.52 -35.89 0.47
CA GLY A 551 44.44 -36.57 1.17
C GLY A 551 43.03 -36.30 0.65
N TYR A 552 42.88 -35.60 -0.48
CA TYR A 552 41.60 -35.46 -1.17
C TYR A 552 41.23 -36.74 -1.93
N THR A 553 39.95 -37.01 -2.12
CA THR A 553 39.46 -38.01 -3.08
C THR A 553 39.10 -37.31 -4.39
N VAL A 554 39.78 -37.69 -5.48
CA VAL A 554 39.72 -36.99 -6.77
C VAL A 554 39.14 -37.86 -7.90
N ASP A 555 38.39 -37.25 -8.82
CA ASP A 555 37.99 -37.87 -10.08
C ASP A 555 38.96 -37.49 -11.21
N LEU A 556 39.81 -38.44 -11.60
CA LEU A 556 40.81 -38.25 -12.65
C LEU A 556 40.24 -38.24 -14.07
N SER A 557 39.01 -38.73 -14.27
CA SER A 557 38.36 -38.69 -15.58
C SER A 557 38.11 -37.26 -16.05
N LEU A 558 38.09 -36.33 -15.08
CA LEU A 558 37.90 -34.91 -15.28
C LEU A 558 39.21 -34.16 -15.55
N ALA A 559 40.37 -34.80 -15.57
CA ALA A 559 41.63 -34.15 -15.93
C ALA A 559 41.64 -33.70 -17.41
N ASP A 560 42.19 -32.52 -17.69
CA ASP A 560 42.35 -32.07 -19.07
C ASP A 560 43.43 -32.90 -19.78
N ALA A 561 43.26 -33.07 -21.09
CA ALA A 561 44.24 -33.77 -21.91
C ALA A 561 45.60 -33.05 -21.87
N TYR A 562 46.60 -33.71 -21.31
CA TYR A 562 47.94 -33.15 -21.13
C TYR A 562 49.04 -34.18 -21.39
N ARG A 563 50.14 -33.74 -22.00
CA ARG A 563 51.38 -34.48 -22.16
C ARG A 563 52.54 -33.53 -21.93
N LEU A 564 53.67 -34.06 -21.45
CA LEU A 564 54.88 -33.27 -21.30
C LEU A 564 55.29 -32.70 -22.66
N PRO A 565 55.48 -31.37 -22.75
CA PRO A 565 55.84 -30.70 -23.98
C PRO A 565 57.24 -31.12 -24.46
N THR A 566 57.48 -30.99 -25.77
CA THR A 566 58.83 -31.06 -26.31
C THR A 566 59.62 -29.82 -25.90
N ALA A 567 60.96 -29.89 -25.92
CA ALA A 567 61.80 -28.73 -25.60
C ALA A 567 61.49 -27.49 -26.48
N ALA A 568 61.10 -27.70 -27.74
CA ALA A 568 60.71 -26.61 -28.63
C ALA A 568 59.38 -25.95 -28.19
N ALA A 569 58.38 -26.75 -27.82
CA ALA A 569 57.11 -26.24 -27.32
C ALA A 569 57.25 -25.51 -25.97
N VAL A 570 58.16 -25.98 -25.10
CA VAL A 570 58.51 -25.26 -23.86
C VAL A 570 59.10 -23.89 -24.20
N ALA A 571 60.08 -23.82 -25.11
CA ALA A 571 60.71 -22.55 -25.49
C ALA A 571 59.69 -21.53 -26.02
N GLU A 572 58.77 -21.96 -26.89
CA GLU A 572 57.69 -21.12 -27.40
C GLU A 572 56.73 -20.64 -26.29
N SER A 573 56.39 -21.51 -25.33
CA SER A 573 55.56 -21.15 -24.18
C SER A 573 56.24 -20.16 -23.22
N LEU A 574 57.57 -20.08 -23.20
CA LEU A 574 58.27 -19.14 -22.34
C LEU A 574 58.29 -17.71 -22.91
N GLU A 575 58.17 -17.55 -24.23
CA GLU A 575 58.15 -16.24 -24.90
C GLU A 575 56.81 -15.49 -24.74
N HIS A 576 55.71 -16.22 -24.49
CA HIS A 576 54.34 -15.68 -24.46
C HIS A 576 53.64 -15.88 -23.11
N SER A 577 54.41 -15.93 -22.02
CA SER A 577 53.87 -16.15 -20.68
C SER A 577 53.80 -14.87 -19.86
N ILE A 578 52.69 -14.69 -19.15
CA ILE A 578 52.53 -13.71 -18.07
C ILE A 578 52.97 -14.41 -16.78
N ASP A 579 54.01 -13.87 -16.15
CA ASP A 579 54.56 -14.36 -14.89
C ASP A 579 53.58 -14.10 -13.74
N LEU A 580 53.26 -15.13 -12.94
CA LEU A 580 52.36 -15.00 -11.79
C LEU A 580 53.12 -14.71 -10.48
N GLY A 581 54.34 -14.18 -10.55
CA GLY A 581 55.21 -14.04 -9.38
C GLY A 581 54.56 -13.37 -8.15
N ASN A 582 54.63 -14.02 -6.98
CA ASN A 582 53.99 -13.61 -5.72
C ASN A 582 52.45 -13.79 -5.67
N ASP A 583 51.90 -14.66 -6.51
CA ASP A 583 50.55 -15.23 -6.44
C ASP A 583 50.29 -16.08 -5.18
N ILE A 584 51.32 -16.55 -4.47
CA ILE A 584 51.10 -17.29 -3.22
C ILE A 584 51.09 -16.36 -2.01
N ILE A 585 49.98 -16.35 -1.27
CA ILE A 585 49.86 -15.68 0.01
C ILE A 585 50.52 -16.52 1.12
N ARG A 586 51.73 -16.13 1.52
CA ARG A 586 52.50 -16.76 2.61
C ARG A 586 52.22 -16.06 3.95
N GLY A 587 50.97 -16.14 4.40
CA GLY A 587 50.52 -15.53 5.66
C GLY A 587 50.65 -16.43 6.89
N LEU A 588 50.34 -15.88 8.06
CA LEU A 588 50.13 -16.68 9.26
C LEU A 588 48.94 -17.62 9.04
N THR A 589 49.14 -18.91 9.30
CA THR A 589 48.12 -19.94 9.11
C THR A 589 47.71 -20.54 10.45
N VAL A 590 46.41 -20.59 10.74
CA VAL A 590 45.86 -21.08 12.01
C VAL A 590 45.32 -22.49 11.84
N VAL A 591 45.74 -23.42 12.69
CA VAL A 591 45.19 -24.79 12.72
C VAL A 591 44.17 -24.89 13.85
N THR A 592 42.97 -25.35 13.55
CA THR A 592 41.89 -25.51 14.54
C THR A 592 41.34 -26.94 14.58
N ASP A 593 40.85 -27.35 15.74
CA ASP A 593 40.01 -28.55 15.81
C ASP A 593 38.59 -28.30 15.28
N ARG A 594 37.77 -29.35 15.21
CA ARG A 594 36.39 -29.31 14.70
C ARG A 594 35.48 -28.32 15.46
N ASN A 595 35.80 -28.02 16.72
CA ASN A 595 35.02 -27.12 17.55
C ASN A 595 35.53 -25.67 17.43
N GLY A 596 36.39 -25.36 16.47
CA GLY A 596 36.94 -24.02 16.26
C GLY A 596 38.04 -23.62 17.25
N ARG A 597 38.59 -24.55 18.04
CA ARG A 597 39.66 -24.23 18.99
C ARG A 597 41.00 -24.25 18.27
N VAL A 598 41.78 -23.18 18.42
CA VAL A 598 43.16 -23.09 17.91
C VAL A 598 44.04 -24.14 18.59
N VAL A 599 44.66 -25.00 17.80
CA VAL A 599 45.58 -26.05 18.25
C VAL A 599 47.04 -25.76 17.87
N ARG A 600 47.27 -25.00 16.80
CA ARG A 600 48.62 -24.62 16.33
C ARG A 600 48.54 -23.35 15.49
N ILE A 601 49.59 -22.55 15.53
CA ILE A 601 49.82 -21.43 14.61
C ILE A 601 51.07 -21.75 13.81
N ILE A 602 50.97 -21.65 12.49
CA ILE A 602 52.08 -21.85 11.56
C ILE A 602 52.53 -20.46 11.10
N PRO A 603 53.81 -20.10 11.32
CA PRO A 603 54.33 -18.80 10.90
C PRO A 603 54.38 -18.70 9.37
N PRO A 604 54.37 -17.48 8.81
CA PRO A 604 54.58 -17.27 7.39
C PRO A 604 55.93 -17.86 6.94
N LEU A 605 55.97 -18.41 5.74
CA LEU A 605 57.18 -18.92 5.10
C LEU A 605 58.02 -17.72 4.62
N ASN A 606 59.33 -17.76 4.85
CA ASN A 606 60.28 -16.69 4.48
C ASN A 606 60.59 -16.66 2.98
#